data_AF-A0A941DZ45-F1
#
_entry.id   AF-A0A941DZ45-F1
#
_cell.length_a   1.000
_cell.length_b   1.000
_cell.length_c   1.000
_cell.angle_alpha   90.00
_cell.angle_beta   90.00
_cell.angle_gamma   90.00
#
_symmetry.space_group_name_H-M   'P 1'
#
loop_
_entity.id
_entity.type
_entity.pdbx_description
1 polymer ?
#
loop_
_entity_poly.entity_id
_entity_poly.type
_entity_poly.pdbx_seq_one_letter_code
_entity_poly.pdbx_strand_id
1 'polypeptide(L)'
;MFVNTLAMRHRPNKHKTFSEFLKEVKENSLQAYDNQNYQLEELIKEIDVKRNPGRNPLFDVLFDMTNIDISTDRIDLDHLQIKQKAISNTISKFDLSLKVLEISNTIQMSFEYSIALFKKEFMERAIKDFKVILEAVLNSGNSKIEHINVLNHEEKRNIEEIDNEVKKLRSTTFTF
;
A
#
# COMPACT_ATOMS: atom_id res chain seq x y z
N MET A 1 -9.53 15.93 17.71
CA MET A 1 -8.52 15.17 16.93
C MET A 1 -8.09 16.09 15.81
N PHE A 2 -6.80 16.40 15.68
CA PHE A 2 -6.27 17.43 14.76
C PHE A 2 -5.67 16.85 13.45
N VAL A 3 -5.95 15.58 13.15
CA VAL A 3 -5.41 14.91 11.95
C VAL A 3 -6.41 15.10 10.82
N ASN A 4 -5.97 15.77 9.74
CA ASN A 4 -6.73 15.87 8.50
C ASN A 4 -6.24 14.81 7.50
N THR A 5 -7.13 14.32 6.64
CA THR A 5 -6.80 13.34 5.60
C THR A 5 -6.77 14.01 4.24
N LEU A 6 -5.69 13.82 3.47
CA LEU A 6 -5.54 14.42 2.16
C LEU A 6 -5.83 13.39 1.06
N ALA A 7 -6.84 13.66 0.24
CA ALA A 7 -7.13 12.85 -0.94
C ALA A 7 -6.09 13.12 -2.04
N MET A 8 -5.15 12.20 -2.22
CA MET A 8 -4.12 12.32 -3.27
C MET A 8 -4.46 11.48 -4.49
N ARG A 9 -4.37 12.08 -5.69
CA ARG A 9 -4.61 11.39 -6.97
C ARG A 9 -3.36 11.41 -7.83
N HIS A 10 -2.77 10.23 -8.01
CA HIS A 10 -1.63 10.04 -8.92
C HIS A 10 -2.05 9.25 -10.16
N ARG A 11 -1.32 9.43 -11.27
CA ARG A 11 -1.55 8.73 -12.54
C ARG A 11 -0.23 8.16 -13.07
N PRO A 12 0.16 6.93 -12.66
CA PRO A 12 1.37 6.31 -13.17
C PRO A 12 1.26 6.12 -14.69
N ASN A 13 2.33 6.42 -15.41
CA ASN A 13 2.43 6.22 -16.85
C ASN A 13 3.49 5.15 -17.13
N LYS A 14 3.07 4.09 -17.82
CA LYS A 14 3.89 2.90 -18.10
C LYS A 14 5.24 3.22 -18.80
N HIS A 15 5.31 4.30 -19.56
CA HIS A 15 6.50 4.71 -20.31
C HIS A 15 7.46 5.62 -19.54
N LYS A 16 7.03 6.17 -18.40
CA LYS A 16 7.90 6.94 -17.51
C LYS A 16 8.75 6.00 -16.68
N THR A 17 9.93 6.45 -16.33
CA THR A 17 10.77 5.82 -15.31
C THR A 17 10.13 5.97 -13.93
N PHE A 18 10.49 5.07 -13.01
CA PHE A 18 10.05 5.20 -11.61
C PHE A 18 10.49 6.53 -11.00
N SER A 19 11.70 7.00 -11.29
CA SER A 19 12.23 8.27 -10.77
C SER A 19 11.45 9.49 -11.26
N GLU A 20 11.04 9.51 -12.53
CA GLU A 20 10.17 10.58 -13.07
C GLU A 20 8.82 10.57 -12.37
N PHE A 21 8.21 9.40 -12.19
CA PHE A 21 6.95 9.29 -11.48
C PHE A 21 7.07 9.66 -10.00
N LEU A 22 8.16 9.27 -9.33
CA LEU A 22 8.41 9.65 -7.94
C LEU A 22 8.55 11.16 -7.78
N LYS A 23 9.16 11.85 -8.74
CA LYS A 23 9.22 13.32 -8.77
C LYS A 23 7.82 13.93 -8.88
N GLU A 24 6.97 13.38 -9.74
CA GLU A 24 5.56 13.81 -9.85
C GLU A 24 4.79 13.56 -8.56
N VAL A 25 4.99 12.42 -7.91
CA VAL A 25 4.38 12.13 -6.61
C VAL A 25 4.82 13.18 -5.58
N LYS A 26 6.13 13.45 -5.48
CA LYS A 26 6.67 14.48 -4.58
C LYS A 26 6.05 15.86 -4.83
N GLU A 27 6.00 16.31 -6.08
CA GLU A 27 5.45 17.63 -6.43
C GLU A 27 3.96 17.71 -6.07
N ASN A 28 3.18 16.69 -6.40
CA ASN A 28 1.75 16.62 -6.05
C ASN A 28 1.53 16.58 -4.52
N SER A 29 2.36 15.84 -3.79
CA SER A 29 2.26 15.76 -2.32
C SER A 29 2.57 17.11 -1.67
N LEU A 30 3.60 17.83 -2.14
CA LEU A 30 3.92 19.17 -1.63
C LEU A 30 2.76 20.14 -1.86
N GLN A 31 2.18 20.15 -3.07
CA GLN A 31 1.00 20.98 -3.37
C GLN A 31 -0.20 20.63 -2.50
N ALA A 32 -0.41 19.35 -2.19
CA ALA A 32 -1.46 18.91 -1.27
C ALA A 32 -1.18 19.39 0.17
N TYR A 33 0.07 19.35 0.62
CA TYR A 33 0.46 19.85 1.94
C TYR A 33 0.30 21.37 2.08
N ASP A 34 0.53 22.14 1.03
CA ASP A 34 0.26 23.60 1.02
C ASP A 34 -1.23 23.90 1.25
N ASN A 35 -2.11 22.95 0.92
CA ASN A 35 -3.57 23.07 1.08
C ASN A 35 -4.12 22.19 2.22
N GLN A 36 -3.26 21.69 3.12
CA GLN A 36 -3.67 20.70 4.14
C GLN A 36 -4.70 21.19 5.17
N ASN A 37 -4.93 22.50 5.26
CA ASN A 37 -5.93 23.08 6.14
C ASN A 37 -7.36 22.88 5.62
N TYR A 38 -7.52 22.50 4.34
CA TYR A 38 -8.81 22.25 3.73
C TYR A 38 -9.32 20.86 4.12
N GLN A 39 -10.48 20.81 4.79
CA GLN A 39 -11.02 19.57 5.35
C GLN A 39 -11.56 18.64 4.26
N LEU A 40 -11.29 17.35 4.39
CA LEU A 40 -11.75 16.33 3.44
C LEU A 40 -13.28 16.33 3.28
N GLU A 41 -14.01 16.54 4.37
CA GLU A 41 -15.48 16.57 4.38
C GLU A 41 -16.02 17.72 3.54
N GLU A 42 -15.37 18.88 3.54
CA GLU A 42 -15.73 20.02 2.70
C GLU A 42 -15.41 19.72 1.23
N LEU A 43 -14.26 19.10 0.94
CA LEU A 43 -13.93 18.65 -0.42
C LEU A 43 -15.01 17.73 -0.99
N ILE A 44 -15.43 16.74 -0.21
CA ILE A 44 -16.45 15.76 -0.61
C ILE A 44 -17.80 16.45 -0.90
N LYS A 45 -18.15 17.49 -0.13
CA LYS A 45 -19.39 18.27 -0.36
C LYS A 45 -19.32 19.06 -1.66
N GLU A 46 -18.17 19.68 -1.97
CA GLU A 46 -18.02 20.52 -3.17
C GLU A 46 -18.03 19.74 -4.48
N ILE A 47 -17.39 18.58 -4.52
CA ILE A 47 -17.23 17.80 -5.76
C ILE A 47 -18.43 16.89 -6.08
N ASP A 48 -19.50 16.98 -5.30
CA ASP A 48 -20.78 16.25 -5.46
C ASP A 48 -20.61 14.75 -5.78
N VAL A 49 -19.77 14.03 -5.01
CA VAL A 49 -19.61 12.59 -5.24
C VAL A 49 -20.86 11.83 -4.79
N LYS A 50 -21.36 10.97 -5.67
CA LYS A 50 -22.45 10.02 -5.36
C LYS A 50 -22.08 9.17 -4.14
N ARG A 51 -22.75 9.42 -3.02
CA ARG A 51 -22.57 8.65 -1.79
C ARG A 51 -23.15 7.25 -1.97
N ASN A 52 -22.33 6.23 -1.71
CA ASN A 52 -22.77 4.85 -1.63
C ASN A 52 -22.60 4.35 -0.19
N PRO A 53 -23.68 3.98 0.52
CA PRO A 53 -23.56 3.42 1.86
C PRO A 53 -22.72 2.14 1.82
N GLY A 54 -21.54 2.19 2.44
CA GLY A 54 -20.58 1.08 2.47
C GLY A 54 -19.30 1.28 1.66
N ARG A 55 -19.09 2.46 1.05
CA ARG A 55 -17.81 2.82 0.43
C ARG A 55 -17.32 4.17 0.90
N ASN A 56 -16.00 4.34 0.88
CA ASN A 56 -15.40 5.65 1.07
C ASN A 56 -15.64 6.49 -0.21
N PRO A 57 -15.99 7.77 -0.07
CA PRO A 57 -16.46 8.58 -1.20
C PRO A 57 -15.37 8.92 -2.22
N LEU A 58 -14.09 8.94 -1.83
CA LEU A 58 -13.00 9.39 -2.70
C LEU A 58 -11.90 8.35 -2.93
N PHE A 59 -11.55 7.57 -1.91
CA PHE A 59 -10.48 6.59 -1.95
C PHE A 59 -10.73 5.46 -0.96
N ASP A 60 -10.33 4.25 -1.35
CA ASP A 60 -10.53 3.04 -0.55
C ASP A 60 -9.23 2.60 0.17
N VAL A 61 -8.10 3.22 -0.17
CA VAL A 61 -6.77 2.90 0.37
C VAL A 61 -6.22 4.09 1.15
N LEU A 62 -5.86 3.87 2.41
CA LEU A 62 -5.18 4.85 3.24
C LEU A 62 -3.68 4.55 3.30
N PHE A 63 -2.86 5.59 3.19
CA PHE A 63 -1.44 5.54 3.52
C PHE A 63 -1.19 6.48 4.69
N ASP A 64 -0.57 5.95 5.75
CA ASP A 64 -0.21 6.69 6.94
C ASP A 64 1.26 6.42 7.26
N MET A 65 2.06 7.47 7.38
CA MET A 65 3.45 7.38 7.79
C MET A 65 3.64 8.23 9.02
N THR A 66 4.01 7.59 10.12
CA THR A 66 4.29 8.26 11.38
C THR A 66 5.76 8.04 11.75
N ASN A 67 6.43 9.12 12.09
CA ASN A 67 7.78 9.07 12.64
C ASN A 67 7.65 9.17 14.16
N ILE A 68 7.84 8.05 14.86
CA ILE A 68 7.80 8.03 16.33
C ILE A 68 9.24 7.98 16.83
N ASP A 69 9.61 8.96 17.64
CA ASP A 69 10.86 8.91 18.39
C ASP A 69 10.65 7.95 19.58
N ILE A 70 11.25 6.75 19.52
CA ILE A 70 10.99 5.60 20.42
C ILE A 70 11.51 5.81 21.85
N SER A 71 12.02 7.00 22.16
CA SER A 71 12.41 7.37 23.53
C SER A 71 11.31 7.16 24.57
N THR A 72 10.04 6.93 24.18
CA THR A 72 8.89 6.71 25.07
C THR A 72 8.33 5.29 25.14
N ASP A 73 8.90 4.29 24.45
CA ASP A 73 8.35 2.91 24.47
C ASP A 73 8.45 2.22 25.83
N ARG A 74 9.32 2.75 26.70
CA ARG A 74 9.52 2.32 28.07
C ARG A 74 9.62 3.53 28.98
N ILE A 75 8.65 3.67 29.87
CA ILE A 75 8.74 4.59 30.99
C ILE A 75 9.19 3.76 32.19
N ASP A 76 10.41 4.03 32.66
CA ASP A 76 10.94 3.45 33.88
C ASP A 76 10.62 4.41 35.03
N LEU A 77 9.68 4.01 35.87
CA LEU A 77 9.43 4.62 37.17
C LEU A 77 10.08 3.69 38.20
N ASP A 78 10.63 4.22 39.29
CA ASP A 78 11.50 3.50 40.25
C ASP A 78 11.15 2.02 40.53
N HIS A 79 9.86 1.68 40.58
CA HIS A 79 9.36 0.32 40.82
C HIS A 79 8.35 -0.20 39.77
N LEU A 80 8.16 0.50 38.65
CA LEU A 80 7.16 0.18 37.63
C LEU A 80 7.71 0.40 36.21
N GLN A 81 7.76 -0.69 35.45
CA GLN A 81 8.07 -0.64 34.03
C GLN A 81 6.78 -0.61 33.21
N ILE A 82 6.56 0.49 32.50
CA ILE A 82 5.42 0.63 31.59
C ILE A 82 5.93 0.44 30.16
N LYS A 83 5.37 -0.54 29.44
CA LYS A 83 5.62 -0.76 28.02
C LYS A 83 4.35 -0.56 27.22
N GLN A 84 4.41 0.19 26.13
CA GLN A 84 3.28 0.29 25.21
C GLN A 84 3.02 -1.08 24.58
N LYS A 85 1.79 -1.60 24.76
CA LYS A 85 1.33 -2.82 24.08
C LYS A 85 0.49 -2.41 22.89
N ALA A 86 0.92 -2.76 21.69
CA ALA A 86 0.10 -2.61 20.50
C ALA A 86 -1.19 -3.43 20.69
N ILE A 87 -2.32 -2.73 20.71
CA ILE A 87 -3.63 -3.38 20.68
C ILE A 87 -3.90 -3.72 19.21
N SER A 88 -4.21 -4.98 18.92
CA SER A 88 -4.69 -5.36 17.60
C SER A 88 -6.09 -4.74 17.40
N ASN A 89 -6.17 -3.65 16.64
CA ASN A 89 -7.46 -3.16 16.17
C ASN A 89 -8.08 -4.22 15.27
N THR A 90 -9.28 -4.68 15.62
CA THR A 90 -10.02 -5.71 14.87
C THR A 90 -10.95 -5.12 13.81
N ILE A 91 -11.00 -3.80 13.69
CA ILE A 91 -11.91 -3.07 12.78
C ILE A 91 -11.06 -2.28 11.79
N SER A 92 -11.22 -2.56 10.48
CA SER A 92 -10.66 -1.71 9.42
C SER A 92 -11.63 -0.58 9.08
N LYS A 93 -11.11 0.64 8.94
CA LYS A 93 -11.90 1.83 8.55
C LYS A 93 -11.94 2.07 7.04
N PHE A 94 -10.94 1.52 6.35
CA PHE A 94 -10.78 1.54 4.90
C PHE A 94 -10.68 0.11 4.40
N ASP A 95 -10.88 -0.09 3.09
CA ASP A 95 -10.72 -1.40 2.47
C ASP A 95 -9.29 -1.93 2.70
N LEU A 96 -8.31 -1.04 2.56
CA LEU A 96 -6.90 -1.28 2.86
C LEU A 96 -6.26 -0.05 3.50
N SER A 97 -5.39 -0.25 4.48
CA SER A 97 -4.56 0.79 5.07
C SER A 97 -3.13 0.29 5.23
N LEU A 98 -2.17 1.01 4.67
CA LEU A 98 -0.75 0.81 4.90
C LEU A 98 -0.28 1.83 5.95
N LYS A 99 0.09 1.34 7.12
CA LYS A 99 0.71 2.14 8.18
C LYS A 99 2.21 1.88 8.17
N VAL A 100 2.98 2.95 8.05
CA VAL A 100 4.44 2.95 8.04
C VAL A 100 4.92 3.64 9.30
N LEU A 101 5.78 2.95 10.03
CA LEU A 101 6.40 3.44 11.25
C LEU A 101 7.91 3.40 11.06
N GLU A 102 8.54 4.57 11.13
CA GLU A 102 9.99 4.69 11.14
C GLU A 102 10.50 4.51 12.58
N ILE A 103 11.32 3.47 12.79
CA ILE A 103 11.89 3.08 14.09
C ILE A 103 13.40 3.06 13.98
N SER A 104 14.06 4.08 14.50
CA SER A 104 15.51 4.26 14.40
C SER A 104 15.99 4.16 12.94
N ASN A 105 16.63 3.06 12.54
CA ASN A 105 17.08 2.81 11.15
C ASN A 105 16.24 1.74 10.43
N THR A 106 15.03 1.47 10.91
CA THR A 106 14.15 0.45 10.34
C THR A 106 12.79 1.04 9.97
N ILE A 107 12.22 0.56 8.87
CA ILE A 107 10.86 0.92 8.45
C ILE A 107 9.96 -0.27 8.71
N GLN A 108 9.06 -0.15 9.68
CA GLN A 108 8.04 -1.14 9.94
C GLN A 108 6.77 -0.79 9.15
N MET A 109 6.29 -1.75 8.35
CA MET A 109 5.08 -1.60 7.56
C MET A 109 4.02 -2.59 8.04
N SER A 110 2.80 -2.11 8.26
CA SER A 110 1.66 -2.94 8.64
C SER A 110 0.47 -2.66 7.74
N PHE A 111 -0.16 -3.75 7.27
CA PHE A 111 -1.35 -3.70 6.44
C PHE A 111 -2.57 -4.06 7.29
N GLU A 112 -3.51 -3.13 7.39
CA GLU A 112 -4.84 -3.33 7.96
C GLU A 112 -5.83 -3.41 6.81
N TYR A 113 -6.71 -4.41 6.79
CA TYR A 113 -7.62 -4.63 5.66
C TYR A 113 -8.96 -5.20 6.09
N SER A 114 -9.98 -4.99 5.26
CA SER A 114 -11.32 -5.53 5.48
C SER A 114 -11.39 -7.01 5.12
N ILE A 115 -11.68 -7.87 6.12
CA ILE A 115 -11.85 -9.32 5.89
C ILE A 115 -13.10 -9.66 5.06
N ALA A 116 -14.02 -8.70 4.90
CA ALA A 116 -15.16 -8.85 4.00
C ALA A 116 -14.76 -8.74 2.52
N LEU A 117 -13.62 -8.11 2.24
CA LEU A 117 -13.11 -7.88 0.88
C LEU A 117 -11.89 -8.74 0.55
N PHE A 118 -11.01 -8.96 1.52
CA PHE A 118 -9.74 -9.65 1.31
C PHE A 118 -9.61 -10.87 2.22
N LYS A 119 -9.26 -12.00 1.60
CA LYS A 119 -8.83 -13.20 2.33
C LYS A 119 -7.40 -13.03 2.83
N LYS A 120 -7.08 -13.70 3.93
CA LYS A 120 -5.74 -13.63 4.54
C LYS A 120 -4.65 -14.05 3.56
N GLU A 121 -4.88 -15.13 2.83
CA GLU A 121 -3.93 -15.70 1.86
C GLU A 121 -3.68 -14.76 0.68
N PHE A 122 -4.69 -13.98 0.30
CA PHE A 122 -4.54 -12.94 -0.72
C PHE A 122 -3.63 -11.82 -0.21
N MET A 123 -3.87 -11.33 1.01
CA MET A 123 -3.06 -10.24 1.57
C MET A 123 -1.63 -10.67 1.86
N GLU A 124 -1.40 -11.89 2.34
CA GLU A 124 -0.06 -12.44 2.51
C GLU A 124 0.72 -12.46 1.18
N ARG A 125 0.05 -12.82 0.08
CA ARG A 125 0.65 -12.77 -1.27
C ARG A 125 0.89 -11.33 -1.74
N ALA A 126 -0.11 -10.46 -1.64
CA ALA A 126 0.01 -9.06 -2.03
C ALA A 126 1.15 -8.34 -1.28
N ILE A 127 1.42 -8.69 -0.02
CA ILE A 127 2.54 -8.17 0.75
C ILE A 127 3.89 -8.69 0.21
N LYS A 128 3.97 -9.95 -0.22
CA LYS A 128 5.17 -10.48 -0.91
C LYS A 128 5.41 -9.72 -2.22
N ASP A 129 4.37 -9.48 -3.00
CA ASP A 129 4.45 -8.77 -4.28
C ASP A 129 4.87 -7.31 -4.07
N PHE A 130 4.32 -6.66 -3.05
CA PHE A 130 4.71 -5.31 -2.67
C PHE A 130 6.21 -5.21 -2.31
N LYS A 131 6.76 -6.22 -1.62
CA LYS A 131 8.20 -6.28 -1.34
C LYS A 131 9.04 -6.41 -2.61
N VAL A 132 8.60 -7.23 -3.56
CA VAL A 132 9.28 -7.39 -4.86
C VAL A 132 9.29 -6.08 -5.64
N ILE A 133 8.18 -5.34 -5.62
CA ILE A 133 8.12 -3.99 -6.21
C ILE A 133 9.13 -3.08 -5.52
N LEU A 134 9.17 -3.04 -4.18
CA LEU A 134 10.11 -2.21 -3.42
C LEU A 134 11.57 -2.54 -3.78
N GLU A 135 11.94 -3.82 -3.81
CA GLU A 135 13.28 -4.24 -4.19
C GLU A 135 13.61 -3.84 -5.64
N ALA A 136 12.67 -3.99 -6.57
CA ALA A 136 12.86 -3.62 -7.96
C ALA A 136 13.09 -2.12 -8.14
N VAL A 137 12.30 -1.27 -7.48
CA VAL A 137 12.43 0.19 -7.60
C VAL A 137 13.69 0.73 -6.89
N LEU A 138 14.11 0.09 -5.80
CA LEU A 138 15.36 0.44 -5.11
C LEU A 138 16.59 0.07 -5.94
N ASN A 139 16.57 -1.08 -6.62
CA ASN A 139 17.68 -1.55 -7.44
C ASN A 139 17.74 -0.89 -8.82
N SER A 140 16.64 -0.31 -9.32
CA SER A 140 16.57 0.21 -10.69
C SER A 140 15.59 1.37 -10.83
N GLY A 141 15.82 2.46 -10.11
CA GLY A 141 14.97 3.67 -10.15
C GLY A 141 14.83 4.33 -11.53
N ASN A 142 15.72 4.03 -12.49
CA ASN A 142 15.64 4.51 -13.87
C ASN A 142 14.91 3.54 -14.83
N SER A 143 14.44 2.40 -14.35
CA SER A 143 13.60 1.50 -15.15
C SER A 143 12.23 2.12 -15.39
N LYS A 144 11.70 1.92 -16.61
CA LYS A 144 10.31 2.25 -16.93
C LYS A 144 9.36 1.46 -16.03
N ILE A 145 8.24 2.09 -15.69
CA ILE A 145 7.20 1.47 -14.85
C ILE A 145 6.73 0.14 -15.43
N GLU A 146 6.60 0.04 -16.76
CA GLU A 146 6.20 -1.21 -17.44
C GLU A 146 7.16 -2.38 -17.27
N HIS A 147 8.41 -2.12 -16.87
CA HIS A 147 9.43 -3.15 -16.64
C HIS A 147 9.60 -3.51 -15.16
N ILE A 148 8.87 -2.87 -14.25
CA ILE A 148 8.91 -3.21 -12.83
C ILE A 148 8.19 -4.55 -12.65
N ASN A 149 8.94 -5.55 -12.20
CA ASN A 149 8.34 -6.85 -11.88
C ASN A 149 7.46 -6.72 -10.63
N VAL A 150 6.21 -7.16 -10.76
CA VAL A 150 5.22 -7.17 -9.67
C VAL A 150 5.08 -8.57 -9.07
N LEU A 151 5.37 -9.61 -9.85
CA LEU A 151 5.13 -11.00 -9.45
C LEU A 151 6.26 -11.51 -8.57
N ASN A 152 5.89 -12.15 -7.47
CA ASN A 152 6.88 -12.85 -6.67
C ASN A 152 7.38 -14.14 -7.38
N HIS A 153 8.48 -14.70 -6.87
CA HIS A 153 9.09 -15.91 -7.45
C HIS A 153 8.14 -17.12 -7.49
N GLU A 154 7.27 -17.29 -6.49
CA GLU A 154 6.30 -18.39 -6.44
C GLU A 154 5.24 -18.21 -7.54
N GLU A 155 4.71 -17.00 -7.72
CA GLU A 155 3.73 -16.69 -8.76
C GLU A 155 4.31 -16.84 -10.16
N LYS A 156 5.53 -16.36 -10.38
CA LYS A 156 6.21 -16.50 -11.66
C LYS A 156 6.37 -17.99 -12.04
N ARG A 157 6.79 -18.81 -11.07
CA ARG A 157 6.90 -20.26 -11.26
C ARG A 157 5.54 -20.91 -11.55
N ASN A 158 4.50 -20.56 -10.79
CA ASN A 158 3.16 -21.11 -11.00
C ASN A 158 2.62 -20.79 -12.41
N ILE A 159 2.83 -19.56 -12.89
CA ILE A 159 2.44 -19.16 -14.24
C ILE A 159 3.21 -19.96 -15.30
N GLU A 160 4.53 -20.11 -15.12
CA GLU A 160 5.37 -20.91 -16.03
C GLU A 160 4.93 -22.39 -16.07
N GLU A 161 4.57 -22.98 -14.92
CA GLU A 161 4.06 -24.36 -14.83
C GLU A 161 2.71 -24.51 -15.55
N ILE A 162 1.76 -23.58 -15.35
CA ILE A 162 0.46 -23.57 -16.03
C ILE A 162 0.64 -23.39 -17.54
N ASP A 163 1.48 -22.46 -17.98
CA ASP A 163 1.74 -22.23 -19.40
C ASP A 163 2.33 -23.47 -20.08
N ASN A 164 3.21 -24.18 -19.39
CA ASN A 164 3.76 -25.45 -19.88
C ASN A 164 2.70 -26.55 -19.96
N GLU A 165 1.80 -26.64 -18.99
CA GLU A 165 0.69 -27.59 -18.99
C GLU A 165 -0.31 -27.30 -20.12
N VAL A 166 -0.68 -26.02 -20.32
CA VAL A 166 -1.55 -25.58 -21.42
C VAL A 166 -0.92 -25.88 -22.78
N LYS A 167 0.39 -25.63 -22.96
CA LYS A 167 1.12 -25.99 -24.19
C LYS A 167 1.09 -27.50 -24.43
N LYS A 168 1.28 -28.32 -23.39
CA LYS A 168 1.23 -29.78 -23.48
C LYS A 168 -0.15 -30.28 -23.91
N LEU A 169 -1.22 -29.76 -23.32
CA LEU A 169 -2.61 -30.08 -23.69
C LEU A 169 -2.93 -29.69 -25.14
N ARG A 170 -2.45 -28.53 -25.61
CA ARG A 170 -2.62 -28.10 -27.02
C ARG A 170 -1.81 -28.90 -28.02
N SER A 171 -0.67 -29.48 -27.60
CA SER A 171 0.17 -30.33 -28.45
C SER A 171 -0.29 -31.78 -28.55
N THR A 172 -1.26 -32.19 -27.73
CA THR A 172 -1.81 -33.54 -27.77
C THR A 172 -2.90 -33.59 -28.83
N THR A 173 -2.58 -34.09 -30.03
CA THR A 173 -3.57 -34.36 -31.07
C THR A 173 -4.55 -35.41 -30.56
N PHE A 174 -5.82 -35.03 -30.35
CA PHE A 174 -6.89 -35.99 -30.12
C PHE A 174 -7.15 -36.74 -31.43
N THR A 175 -6.62 -37.96 -31.54
CA THR A 175 -7.07 -38.92 -32.55
C THR A 175 -8.46 -39.39 -32.15
N PHE A 176 -9.48 -38.94 -32.88
CA PHE A 176 -10.82 -39.51 -32.86
C PHE A 176 -10.89 -40.75 -33.75
#